data_AF-A0A938CIS9-F1
#
_entry.id   AF-A0A938CIS9-F1
#
_cell.length_a   1.000
_cell.length_b   1.000
_cell.length_c   1.000
_cell.angle_alpha   90.00
_cell.angle_beta   90.00
_cell.angle_gamma   90.00
#
_symmetry.space_group_name_H-M   'P 1'
#
loop_
_entity.id
_entity.type
_entity.pdbx_description
1 polymer ?
#
loop_
_entity_poly.entity_id
_entity_poly.type
_entity_poly.pdbx_seq_one_letter_code
_entity_poly.pdbx_strand_id
1 'polypeptide(L)'
;MAYAGQATQAPPQSGRPSTLTAIAVLAIAMGALGLLSLPLSILYMATGWKAAGPAGPALWANETFRVYTLVSFPLGTVLSVLYIVAGVGLLRLRPWAWGLTIGLIVFAMLSQVINACVMLPQMGTLLSASMPPMPQGAPDLSFMLPFMYVGVGIGVLIGLAVMTILLVLLTRPNVRGAFRRAGQHP
;
A
#
# COMPACT_ATOMS: atom_id res chain seq x y z
N MET A 1 31.82 -34.19 -45.42
CA MET A 1 32.05 -32.89 -44.75
C MET A 1 30.72 -32.37 -44.24
N ALA A 2 30.40 -32.62 -42.98
CA ALA A 2 29.16 -32.18 -42.35
C ALA A 2 29.52 -31.07 -41.36
N TYR A 3 28.99 -29.87 -41.57
CA TYR A 3 29.07 -28.78 -40.60
C TYR A 3 28.20 -29.16 -39.41
N ALA A 4 28.83 -29.70 -38.36
CA ALA A 4 28.23 -29.83 -37.06
C ALA A 4 27.77 -28.43 -36.62
N GLY A 5 26.44 -28.23 -36.60
CA GLY A 5 25.82 -26.98 -36.22
C GLY A 5 26.29 -26.55 -34.85
N GLN A 6 27.06 -25.47 -34.79
CA GLN A 6 27.35 -24.77 -33.54
C GLN A 6 26.01 -24.33 -32.97
N ALA A 7 25.53 -25.07 -31.98
CA ALA A 7 24.38 -24.67 -31.17
C ALA A 7 24.66 -23.26 -30.69
N THR A 8 23.84 -22.32 -31.16
CA THR A 8 23.95 -20.89 -30.84
C THR A 8 23.82 -20.78 -29.33
N GLN A 9 24.95 -20.67 -28.63
CA GLN A 9 24.93 -20.44 -27.18
C GLN A 9 24.26 -19.08 -26.97
N ALA A 10 23.05 -19.11 -26.41
CA ALA A 10 22.37 -17.89 -26.02
C ALA A 10 23.31 -17.10 -25.10
N PRO A 11 23.49 -15.78 -25.32
CA PRO A 11 24.43 -14.98 -24.58
C PRO A 11 24.18 -15.14 -23.08
N PRO A 12 25.24 -15.27 -22.25
CA PRO A 12 25.09 -15.47 -20.82
C PRO A 12 24.27 -14.33 -20.24
N GLN A 13 23.02 -14.61 -19.88
CA GLN A 13 22.14 -13.67 -19.17
C GLN A 13 22.61 -13.58 -17.70
N SER A 14 23.77 -12.97 -17.49
CA SER A 14 24.42 -12.80 -16.18
C SER A 14 23.97 -11.53 -15.44
N GLY A 15 23.08 -10.73 -16.03
CA GLY A 15 22.52 -9.54 -15.40
C GLY A 15 21.36 -9.87 -14.46
N ARG A 16 21.38 -9.29 -13.24
CA ARG A 16 20.20 -9.26 -12.37
C ARG A 16 19.02 -8.66 -13.15
N PRO A 17 17.82 -9.28 -13.14
CA PRO A 17 16.67 -8.73 -13.86
C PRO A 17 16.33 -7.34 -13.34
N SER A 18 16.35 -6.32 -14.21
CA SER A 18 16.04 -4.93 -13.83
C SER A 18 14.64 -4.76 -13.22
N THR A 19 13.71 -5.67 -13.54
CA THR A 19 12.37 -5.69 -12.93
C THR A 19 12.43 -5.95 -11.42
N LEU A 20 13.38 -6.77 -10.96
CA LEU A 20 13.48 -7.17 -9.57
C LEU A 20 14.03 -6.05 -8.70
N THR A 21 15.00 -5.29 -9.24
CA THR A 21 15.50 -4.07 -8.58
C THR A 21 14.42 -3.00 -8.51
N ALA A 22 13.63 -2.80 -9.56
CA ALA A 22 12.52 -1.85 -9.55
C ALA A 22 11.46 -2.19 -8.48
N ILE A 23 11.05 -3.46 -8.39
CA ILE A 23 10.08 -3.91 -7.38
C ILE A 23 10.64 -3.73 -5.96
N ALA A 24 11.92 -4.07 -5.76
CA ALA A 24 12.55 -3.93 -4.45
C ALA A 24 12.65 -2.46 -4.01
N VAL A 25 13.00 -1.54 -4.93
CA VAL A 25 13.03 -0.10 -4.66
C VAL A 25 11.63 0.42 -4.35
N LEU A 26 10.61 0.00 -5.11
CA LEU A 26 9.22 0.36 -4.82
C LEU A 26 8.76 -0.12 -3.44
N ALA A 27 9.11 -1.35 -3.04
CA ALA A 27 8.78 -1.87 -1.71
C ALA A 27 9.45 -1.05 -0.59
N ILE A 28 10.73 -0.69 -0.76
CA ILE A 28 11.44 0.18 0.19
C ILE A 28 10.81 1.57 0.24
N ALA A 29 10.48 2.16 -0.91
CA ALA A 29 9.86 3.47 -0.99
C ALA A 29 8.47 3.49 -0.31
N MET A 30 7.66 2.47 -0.55
CA MET A 30 6.33 2.33 0.09
C MET A 30 6.46 2.13 1.60
N GLY A 31 7.40 1.30 2.06
CA GLY A 31 7.64 1.12 3.49
C GLY A 31 8.18 2.41 4.15
N ALA A 32 9.06 3.15 3.48
CA ALA A 32 9.58 4.43 3.96
C ALA A 32 8.48 5.51 4.03
N LEU A 33 7.61 5.61 3.01
CA LEU A 33 6.44 6.48 3.04
C LEU A 33 5.49 6.11 4.19
N GLY A 34 5.28 4.81 4.42
CA GLY A 34 4.52 4.30 5.55
C GLY A 34 5.09 4.74 6.90
N LEU A 35 6.41 4.63 7.09
CA LEU A 35 7.07 5.12 8.30
C LEU A 35 7.03 6.64 8.43
N LEU A 36 7.18 7.37 7.32
CA LEU A 36 7.10 8.83 7.32
C LEU A 36 5.69 9.34 7.64
N SER A 37 4.67 8.52 7.39
CA SER A 37 3.29 8.84 7.78
C SER A 37 3.07 8.82 9.30
N LEU A 38 3.91 8.14 10.08
CA LEU A 38 3.78 8.06 11.54
C LEU A 38 3.95 9.40 12.25
N PRO A 39 5.06 10.15 12.07
CA PRO A 39 5.19 11.47 12.70
C PRO A 39 4.12 12.44 12.18
N LEU A 40 3.73 12.35 10.90
CA LEU A 40 2.63 13.14 10.35
C LEU A 40 1.30 12.83 11.04
N SER A 41 1.01 11.56 11.29
CA SER A 41 -0.21 11.12 11.97
C SER A 41 -0.21 11.52 13.45
N ILE A 42 0.93 11.41 14.14
CA ILE A 42 1.08 11.88 15.52
C ILE A 42 0.89 13.39 15.59
N LEU A 43 1.51 14.14 14.67
CA LEU A 43 1.33 15.58 14.57
C LEU A 43 -0.13 15.96 14.27
N TYR A 44 -0.80 15.20 13.39
CA TYR A 44 -2.21 15.38 13.08
C TYR A 44 -3.10 15.07 14.29
N MET A 45 -2.81 14.03 15.06
CA MET A 45 -3.54 13.76 16.31
C MET A 45 -3.30 14.85 17.36
N ALA A 46 -2.09 15.40 17.44
CA ALA A 46 -1.74 16.46 18.38
C ALA A 46 -2.33 17.83 18.03
N THR A 47 -2.41 18.17 16.74
CA THR A 47 -2.81 19.52 16.26
C THR A 47 -4.11 19.52 15.48
N GLY A 48 -4.30 18.54 14.60
CA GLY A 48 -5.45 18.40 13.69
C GLY A 48 -6.77 18.12 14.40
N TRP A 49 -6.73 17.59 15.62
CA TRP A 49 -7.94 17.47 16.46
C TRP A 49 -8.66 18.81 16.62
N LYS A 50 -7.90 19.88 16.87
CA LYS A 50 -8.46 21.23 17.04
C LYS A 50 -8.89 21.83 15.71
N ALA A 51 -8.25 21.42 14.61
CA ALA A 51 -8.55 21.91 13.26
C ALA A 51 -9.79 21.24 12.63
N ALA A 52 -10.17 20.04 13.08
CA ALA A 52 -11.34 19.31 12.58
C ALA A 52 -12.70 19.88 13.07
N GLY A 53 -12.68 20.95 13.89
CA GLY A 53 -13.89 21.58 14.42
C GLY A 53 -14.73 20.61 15.26
N PRO A 54 -16.07 20.77 15.28
CA PRO A 54 -16.95 19.91 16.09
C PRO A 54 -16.98 18.44 15.64
N ALA A 55 -16.55 18.13 14.42
CA ALA A 55 -16.46 16.75 13.92
C ALA A 55 -15.34 15.94 14.59
N GLY A 56 -14.28 16.59 15.05
CA GLY A 56 -13.15 15.93 15.72
C GLY A 56 -13.59 15.12 16.95
N PRO A 57 -14.20 15.76 17.97
CA PRO A 57 -14.72 15.05 19.14
C PRO A 57 -15.78 13.99 18.82
N ALA A 58 -16.67 14.26 17.85
CA ALA A 58 -17.73 13.32 17.46
C ALA A 58 -17.17 12.03 16.85
N LEU A 59 -16.13 12.12 16.02
CA LEU A 59 -15.46 10.94 15.43
C LEU A 59 -14.81 10.06 16.49
N TRP A 60 -14.21 10.65 17.52
CA TRP A 60 -13.55 9.91 18.60
C TRP A 60 -14.49 9.38 19.68
N ALA A 61 -15.69 9.95 19.79
CA ALA A 61 -16.76 9.37 20.57
C ALA A 61 -17.26 8.04 19.97
N ASN A 62 -17.05 7.83 18.66
CA ASN A 62 -17.39 6.56 18.02
C ASN A 62 -16.35 5.48 18.38
N GLU A 63 -16.80 4.46 19.11
CA GLU A 63 -15.95 3.35 19.56
C GLU A 63 -15.31 2.60 18.39
N THR A 64 -16.04 2.39 17.29
CA THR A 64 -15.55 1.67 16.11
C THR A 64 -14.37 2.39 15.47
N PHE A 65 -14.48 3.71 15.29
CA PHE A 65 -13.42 4.54 14.73
C PHE A 65 -12.18 4.56 15.62
N ARG A 66 -12.38 4.65 16.94
CA ARG A 66 -11.29 4.63 17.92
C ARG A 66 -10.53 3.31 17.91
N VAL A 67 -11.24 2.18 17.98
CA VAL A 67 -10.63 0.84 17.93
C VAL A 67 -9.91 0.63 16.60
N TYR A 68 -10.55 0.99 15.49
CA TYR A 68 -9.95 0.90 14.17
C TYR A 68 -8.64 1.69 14.08
N THR A 69 -8.62 2.95 14.53
CA THR A 69 -7.42 3.80 14.50
C THR A 69 -6.32 3.24 15.40
N LEU A 70 -6.66 2.82 16.61
CA LEU A 70 -5.72 2.27 17.58
C LEU A 70 -5.07 0.96 17.10
N VAL A 71 -5.80 0.13 16.36
CA VAL A 71 -5.28 -1.14 15.81
C VAL A 71 -4.53 -0.91 14.49
N SER A 72 -5.05 -0.04 13.62
CA SER A 72 -4.47 0.19 12.29
C SER A 72 -3.12 0.90 12.36
N PHE A 73 -2.91 1.76 13.34
CA PHE A 73 -1.66 2.50 13.50
C PHE A 73 -0.43 1.61 13.77
N PRO A 74 -0.41 0.76 14.81
CA PRO A 74 0.71 -0.16 15.04
C PRO A 74 0.82 -1.20 13.93
N LEU A 75 -0.30 -1.69 13.40
CA LEU A 75 -0.30 -2.65 12.30
C LEU A 75 0.35 -2.06 11.04
N GLY A 76 0.00 -0.82 10.68
CA GLY A 76 0.61 -0.09 9.58
C GLY A 76 2.11 0.13 9.77
N THR A 77 2.54 0.38 11.01
CA THR A 77 3.96 0.50 11.37
C THR A 77 4.71 -0.81 11.12
N VAL A 78 4.18 -1.92 11.64
CA VAL A 78 4.76 -3.26 11.45
C VAL A 78 4.84 -3.61 9.97
N LEU A 79 3.76 -3.38 9.22
CA LEU A 79 3.73 -3.62 7.78
C LEU A 79 4.76 -2.78 7.03
N SER A 80 4.94 -1.51 7.41
CA SER A 80 5.94 -0.62 6.80
C SER A 80 7.36 -1.15 6.99
N VAL A 81 7.69 -1.63 8.19
CA VAL A 81 8.98 -2.29 8.46
C VAL A 81 9.12 -3.58 7.64
N LEU A 82 8.06 -4.40 7.58
CA LEU A 82 8.06 -5.63 6.79
C LEU A 82 8.25 -5.36 5.29
N TYR A 83 7.69 -4.28 4.74
CA TYR A 83 7.93 -3.87 3.35
C TYR A 83 9.39 -3.49 3.08
N ILE A 84 10.03 -2.78 4.01
CA ILE A 84 11.46 -2.45 3.91
C ILE A 84 12.31 -3.73 3.98
N VAL A 85 12.03 -4.61 4.96
CA VAL A 85 12.73 -5.89 5.13
C VAL A 85 12.56 -6.77 3.89
N ALA A 86 11.34 -6.84 3.34
CA ALA A 86 11.05 -7.56 2.11
C ALA A 86 11.82 -6.96 0.93
N GLY A 87 11.83 -5.64 0.76
CA GLY A 87 12.58 -4.95 -0.29
C GLY A 87 14.09 -5.20 -0.22
N VAL A 88 14.70 -5.11 0.98
CA VAL A 88 16.11 -5.46 1.19
C VAL A 88 16.37 -6.94 0.91
N GLY A 89 15.45 -7.82 1.32
CA GLY A 89 15.50 -9.25 1.03
C GLY A 89 15.44 -9.58 -0.46
N LEU A 90 14.60 -8.86 -1.22
CA LEU A 90 14.49 -8.97 -2.68
C LEU A 90 15.79 -8.52 -3.36
N LEU A 91 16.42 -7.41 -2.91
CA LEU A 91 17.74 -6.98 -3.44
C LEU A 91 18.83 -8.03 -3.23
N ARG A 92 18.74 -8.79 -2.13
CA ARG A 92 19.65 -9.89 -1.81
C ARG A 92 19.21 -11.24 -2.41
N LEU A 93 18.18 -11.26 -3.25
CA LEU A 93 17.61 -12.46 -3.88
C LEU A 93 17.29 -13.59 -2.88
N ARG A 94 16.89 -13.24 -1.65
CA ARG A 94 16.56 -14.24 -0.63
C ARG A 94 15.21 -14.90 -0.97
N PRO A 95 15.09 -16.24 -0.94
CA PRO A 95 13.87 -16.94 -1.35
C PRO A 95 12.67 -16.65 -0.43
N TRP A 96 12.91 -16.42 0.87
CA TRP A 96 11.85 -16.04 1.81
C TRP A 96 11.26 -14.66 1.53
N ALA A 97 12.05 -13.74 0.94
CA ALA A 97 11.61 -12.38 0.66
C ALA A 97 10.54 -12.33 -0.44
N TRP A 98 10.63 -13.26 -1.41
CA TRP A 98 9.62 -13.40 -2.46
C TRP A 98 8.26 -13.80 -1.89
N GLY A 99 8.23 -14.84 -1.04
CA GLY A 99 7.00 -15.28 -0.36
C GLY A 99 6.42 -14.20 0.56
N LEU A 100 7.27 -13.53 1.34
CA LEU A 100 6.86 -12.43 2.21
C LEU A 100 6.23 -11.27 1.42
N THR A 101 6.85 -10.87 0.30
CA THR A 101 6.34 -9.77 -0.54
C THR A 101 4.96 -10.09 -1.11
N ILE A 102 4.76 -11.32 -1.61
CA ILE A 102 3.45 -11.76 -2.10
C ILE A 102 2.41 -11.71 -0.98
N GLY A 103 2.74 -12.24 0.20
CA GLY A 103 1.84 -12.21 1.36
C GLY A 103 1.46 -10.78 1.76
N LEU A 104 2.42 -9.85 1.80
CA LEU A 104 2.18 -8.44 2.10
C LEU A 104 1.28 -7.76 1.06
N ILE A 105 1.49 -8.01 -0.23
CA ILE A 105 0.65 -7.46 -1.30
C ILE A 105 -0.79 -7.95 -1.18
N VAL A 106 -0.99 -9.26 -0.99
CA VAL A 106 -2.33 -9.84 -0.82
C VAL A 106 -3.01 -9.27 0.42
N PHE A 107 -2.29 -9.18 1.54
CA PHE A 107 -2.78 -8.57 2.76
C PHE A 107 -3.20 -7.11 2.55
N ALA A 108 -2.36 -6.31 1.87
CA ALA A 108 -2.65 -4.92 1.56
C ALA A 108 -3.88 -4.76 0.65
N MET A 109 -4.06 -5.64 -0.35
CA MET A 109 -5.26 -5.64 -1.19
C MET A 109 -6.52 -5.94 -0.37
N LEU A 110 -6.47 -6.96 0.49
CA LEU A 110 -7.61 -7.33 1.35
C LEU A 110 -7.96 -6.21 2.33
N SER A 111 -6.96 -5.63 3.00
CA SER A 111 -7.18 -4.54 3.95
C SER A 111 -7.75 -3.29 3.26
N GLN A 112 -7.31 -3.00 2.03
CA GLN A 112 -7.84 -1.89 1.23
C GLN A 112 -9.29 -2.12 0.82
N VAL A 113 -9.67 -3.33 0.42
CA VAL A 113 -11.07 -3.68 0.12
C VAL A 113 -11.94 -3.59 1.38
N ILE A 114 -11.49 -4.14 2.51
CA ILE A 114 -12.22 -4.07 3.78
C ILE A 114 -12.43 -2.61 4.20
N ASN A 115 -11.39 -1.78 4.11
CA ASN A 115 -11.47 -0.36 4.43
C ASN A 115 -12.45 0.36 3.49
N ALA A 116 -12.37 0.13 2.18
CA ALA A 116 -13.28 0.72 1.22
C ALA A 116 -14.75 0.32 1.46
N CYS A 117 -15.00 -0.94 1.82
CA CYS A 117 -16.37 -1.43 2.04
C CYS A 117 -16.95 -1.05 3.41
N VAL A 118 -16.13 -0.97 4.46
CA VAL A 118 -16.60 -0.78 5.84
C VAL A 118 -16.44 0.67 6.29
N MET A 119 -15.25 1.26 6.11
CA MET A 119 -14.93 2.57 6.68
C MET A 119 -15.52 3.73 5.88
N LEU A 120 -15.52 3.66 4.54
CA LEU A 120 -16.08 4.74 3.72
C LEU A 120 -17.56 5.05 4.00
N PRO A 121 -18.49 4.07 4.03
CA PRO A 121 -19.88 4.37 4.32
C PRO A 121 -20.08 4.87 5.77
N GLN A 122 -19.33 4.32 6.73
CA GLN A 122 -19.38 4.77 8.12
C GLN A 122 -18.87 6.20 8.31
N MET A 123 -17.78 6.57 7.64
CA MET A 123 -17.31 7.96 7.64
C MET A 123 -18.35 8.89 7.03
N GLY A 124 -19.05 8.48 5.98
CA GLY A 124 -20.08 9.31 5.36
C GLY A 124 -21.28 9.59 6.25
N THR A 125 -21.76 8.58 6.98
CA THR A 125 -22.86 8.76 7.94
C THR A 125 -22.43 9.60 9.13
N LEU A 126 -21.22 9.39 9.66
CA LEU A 126 -20.70 10.18 10.78
C LEU A 126 -20.45 11.64 10.39
N LEU A 127 -19.89 11.88 9.20
CA LEU A 127 -19.60 13.24 8.74
C LEU A 127 -20.90 14.01 8.48
N SER A 128 -21.89 13.40 7.83
CA SER A 128 -23.19 14.05 7.58
C SER A 128 -23.97 14.32 8.87
N ALA A 129 -23.91 13.42 9.85
CA ALA A 129 -24.54 13.64 11.17
C ALA A 129 -23.85 14.72 12.01
N SER A 130 -22.55 14.96 11.77
CA SER A 130 -21.74 15.91 12.55
C SER A 130 -21.62 17.29 11.89
N MET A 131 -22.19 17.49 10.70
CA MET A 131 -22.18 18.80 10.04
C MET A 131 -23.19 19.72 10.74
N PRO A 132 -22.74 20.83 11.36
CA PRO A 132 -23.67 21.84 11.87
C PRO A 132 -24.48 22.44 10.70
N PRO A 133 -25.72 22.89 10.94
CA PRO A 133 -26.48 23.61 9.93
C PRO A 133 -25.65 24.80 9.44
N MET A 134 -25.46 24.89 8.11
CA MET A 134 -24.66 25.97 7.54
C MET A 134 -25.29 27.33 7.87
N PRO A 135 -24.48 28.33 8.30
CA PRO A 135 -24.98 29.68 8.48
C PRO A 135 -25.64 30.20 7.20
N GLN A 136 -26.78 30.90 7.32
CA GLN A 136 -27.41 31.56 6.17
C GLN A 136 -26.40 32.51 5.50
N GLY A 137 -26.06 32.24 4.24
CA GLY A 137 -25.07 33.00 3.46
C GLY A 137 -23.70 32.33 3.32
N ALA A 138 -23.46 31.17 3.94
CA ALA A 138 -22.25 30.39 3.67
C ALA A 138 -22.29 29.80 2.25
N PRO A 139 -21.13 29.73 1.55
CA PRO A 139 -21.05 29.07 0.24
C PRO A 139 -21.50 27.61 0.38
N ASP A 140 -22.34 27.15 -0.54
CA ASP A 140 -22.84 25.78 -0.53
C ASP A 140 -21.68 24.81 -0.80
N LEU A 141 -21.23 24.10 0.25
CA LEU A 141 -20.18 23.09 0.18
C LEU A 141 -20.71 21.70 -0.19
N SER A 142 -22.00 21.57 -0.52
CA SER A 142 -22.62 20.29 -0.88
C SER A 142 -21.92 19.58 -2.04
N PHE A 143 -21.33 20.33 -2.98
CA PHE A 143 -20.59 19.79 -4.12
C PHE A 143 -19.22 19.18 -3.73
N MET A 144 -18.66 19.53 -2.58
CA MET A 144 -17.32 19.08 -2.17
C MET A 144 -17.35 17.63 -1.68
N LEU A 145 -18.46 17.21 -1.05
CA LEU A 145 -18.66 15.88 -0.51
C LEU A 145 -18.62 14.76 -1.59
N PRO A 146 -19.36 14.83 -2.71
CA PRO A 146 -19.24 13.83 -3.78
C PRO A 146 -17.84 13.82 -4.42
N PHE A 147 -17.18 14.98 -4.55
CA PHE A 147 -15.83 15.06 -5.10
C PHE A 147 -14.81 14.33 -4.23
N MET A 148 -14.95 14.41 -2.90
CA MET A 148 -14.14 13.66 -1.96
C MET A 148 -14.30 12.14 -2.16
N TYR A 149 -15.53 11.64 -2.30
CA TYR A 149 -15.78 10.20 -2.55
C TYR A 149 -15.22 9.74 -3.89
N VAL A 150 -15.36 10.55 -4.95
CA VAL A 150 -14.78 10.25 -6.25
C VAL A 150 -13.26 10.17 -6.16
N GLY A 151 -12.63 11.14 -5.48
CA GLY A 151 -11.18 11.14 -5.25
C GLY A 151 -10.70 9.90 -4.50
N VAL A 152 -11.38 9.51 -3.42
CA VAL A 152 -11.06 8.29 -2.68
C VAL A 152 -11.28 7.04 -3.54
N GLY A 153 -12.38 6.98 -4.29
CA GLY A 153 -12.68 5.86 -5.18
C GLY A 153 -11.60 5.66 -6.25
N ILE A 154 -11.18 6.74 -6.92
CA ILE A 154 -10.09 6.72 -7.89
C ILE A 154 -8.79 6.27 -7.22
N GLY A 155 -8.47 6.80 -6.04
CA GLY A 155 -7.28 6.41 -5.28
C GLY A 155 -7.26 4.92 -4.94
N VAL A 156 -8.40 4.35 -4.53
CA VAL A 156 -8.54 2.92 -4.25
C VAL A 156 -8.33 2.09 -5.51
N LEU A 157 -8.94 2.48 -6.64
CA LEU A 157 -8.80 1.76 -7.90
C LEU A 157 -7.35 1.78 -8.41
N ILE A 158 -6.68 2.94 -8.36
CA ILE A 158 -5.27 3.06 -8.74
C ILE A 158 -4.40 2.20 -7.83
N GLY A 159 -4.63 2.25 -6.51
CA GLY A 159 -3.89 1.44 -5.54
C GLY A 159 -4.02 -0.06 -5.83
N LEU A 160 -5.23 -0.55 -6.04
CA LEU A 160 -5.49 -1.95 -6.39
C LEU A 160 -4.87 -2.34 -7.73
N ALA A 161 -4.91 -1.47 -8.74
CA ALA A 161 -4.29 -1.72 -10.03
C ALA A 161 -2.76 -1.86 -9.90
N VAL A 162 -2.11 -0.96 -9.16
CA VAL A 162 -0.65 -1.03 -8.90
C VAL A 162 -0.28 -2.33 -8.17
N MET A 163 -1.02 -2.71 -7.12
CA MET A 163 -0.78 -3.95 -6.37
C MET A 163 -0.97 -5.19 -7.25
N THR A 164 -1.99 -5.19 -8.11
CA THR A 164 -2.25 -6.28 -9.06
C THR A 164 -1.10 -6.40 -10.08
N ILE A 165 -0.61 -5.29 -10.62
CA ILE A 165 0.52 -5.28 -11.55
C ILE A 165 1.78 -5.83 -10.87
N LEU A 166 2.08 -5.41 -9.64
CA LEU A 166 3.23 -5.91 -8.88
C LEU A 166 3.13 -7.42 -8.61
N LEU A 167 1.94 -7.91 -8.26
CA LEU A 167 1.69 -9.33 -8.05
C LEU A 167 1.92 -10.14 -9.33
N VAL A 168 1.41 -9.66 -10.48
CA VAL A 168 1.62 -10.28 -11.79
C VAL A 168 3.10 -10.30 -12.16
N LEU A 169 3.85 -9.22 -11.90
CA LEU A 169 5.28 -9.17 -12.17
C LEU A 169 6.07 -10.14 -11.29
N LEU A 170 5.73 -10.27 -10.01
CA LEU A 170 6.38 -11.19 -9.07
C LEU A 170 6.10 -12.67 -9.37
N THR A 171 4.97 -12.98 -10.00
CA THR A 171 4.59 -14.35 -10.38
C THR A 171 5.18 -14.78 -11.72
N ARG A 172 5.80 -13.87 -12.49
CA ARG A 172 6.44 -14.23 -13.77
C ARG A 172 7.53 -15.30 -13.60
N PRO A 173 7.63 -16.25 -14.54
CA PRO A 173 8.58 -17.37 -14.46
C PRO A 173 10.04 -16.90 -14.41
N ASN A 174 10.38 -15.77 -15.06
CA ASN A 174 11.73 -15.20 -15.03
C ASN A 174 12.16 -14.79 -13.62
N VAL A 175 11.25 -14.17 -12.85
CA VAL A 175 11.49 -13.77 -11.46
C VAL A 175 11.62 -15.01 -10.58
N ARG A 176 10.68 -15.96 -10.72
CA ARG A 176 10.71 -17.22 -9.98
C ARG A 176 11.98 -18.03 -10.24
N GLY A 177 12.45 -18.06 -11.49
CA GLY A 177 13.68 -18.72 -11.89
C GLY A 177 14.94 -18.06 -11.34
N ALA A 178 14.93 -16.74 -11.12
CA ALA A 178 16.03 -16.03 -10.47
C ALA A 178 16.18 -16.43 -9.00
N PHE A 179 15.07 -16.49 -8.24
CA PHE A 179 15.10 -16.93 -6.84
C PHE A 179 15.49 -18.40 -6.67
N ARG A 180 15.03 -19.28 -7.57
CA ARG A 180 15.41 -20.70 -7.54
C ARG A 180 16.92 -20.90 -7.75
N ARG A 181 17.51 -20.18 -8.72
CA ARG A 181 18.95 -20.21 -8.98
C ARG A 181 19.75 -19.64 -7.81
N ALA A 182 19.30 -18.53 -7.21
CA ALA A 182 19.96 -17.93 -6.06
C ALA A 182 19.94 -18.85 -4.82
N GLY A 183 18.90 -19.66 -4.63
CA GLY A 183 18.80 -20.60 -3.50
C GLY A 183 19.66 -21.86 -3.64
N GLN A 184 20.23 -22.14 -4.81
CA GLN A 184 21.09 -23.32 -5.04
C GLN A 184 22.57 -23.07 -4.67
N HIS A 185 22.95 -21.82 -4.42
CA HIS A 185 24.28 -21.43 -3.98
C HIS A 185 24.19 -20.85 -2.56
N PRO A 186 24.29 -21.69 -1.51
CA PRO A 186 24.19 -21.28 -0.11
C PRO A 186 25.29 -20.30 0.31
#